data_AF-Q6TMT6-F1
#
_entry.id   AF-Q6TMT6-F1
#
_cell.length_a   1.000
_cell.length_b   1.000
_cell.length_c   1.000
_cell.angle_alpha   90.00
_cell.angle_beta   90.00
_cell.angle_gamma   90.00
#
_symmetry.space_group_name_H-M   'P 1'
#
loop_
_entity.id
_entity.type
_entity.pdbx_description
1 polymer ?
#
loop_
_entity_poly.entity_id
_entity_poly.type
_entity_poly.pdbx_seq_one_letter_code
_entity_poly.pdbx_strand_id
1 'polypeptide(L)'
;MTDQLDPWNAGFVESKKGDREPEPPCGRCEWCQVAQPAFDNLLDIADGLWRRFQSPGQNSFTANGRNLHRTVCTYIRRAMPTEHARPEGPAYDLALQKWAHEHHDYNSACAARRYSDHLLLDIMTSAEVQEWAASRVRPRGAPDYRLCKVCRPELPTA
;
A
#
# COMPACT_ATOMS: atom_id res chain seq x y z
N MET A 1 3.15 10.25 -37.17
CA MET A 1 3.33 8.85 -37.63
C MET A 1 4.44 8.27 -36.77
N THR A 2 4.17 8.07 -35.47
CA THR A 2 3.76 6.78 -34.85
C THR A 2 4.80 5.70 -35.07
N ASP A 3 5.70 5.54 -34.11
CA ASP A 3 6.14 4.22 -33.70
C ASP A 3 5.88 4.09 -32.20
N GLN A 4 4.64 3.73 -31.94
CA GLN A 4 4.12 3.31 -30.66
C GLN A 4 4.83 1.99 -30.35
N LEU A 5 5.56 1.95 -29.24
CA LEU A 5 6.20 0.73 -28.73
C LEU A 5 5.09 -0.29 -28.44
N ASP A 6 4.81 -1.16 -29.42
CA ASP A 6 3.87 -2.26 -29.30
C ASP A 6 4.60 -3.44 -28.65
N PRO A 7 4.26 -3.82 -27.40
CA PRO A 7 4.86 -4.96 -26.72
C PRO A 7 4.51 -6.32 -27.35
N TRP A 8 3.74 -6.36 -28.45
CA TRP A 8 3.36 -7.56 -29.18
C TRP A 8 4.09 -7.77 -30.51
N ASN A 9 5.12 -6.96 -30.82
CA ASN A 9 5.97 -7.19 -31.99
C ASN A 9 6.76 -8.50 -31.82
N ALA A 10 6.56 -9.47 -32.72
CA ALA A 10 7.19 -10.80 -32.69
C ALA A 10 8.74 -10.77 -32.83
N GLY A 11 9.31 -9.62 -33.16
CA GLY A 11 10.76 -9.37 -33.13
C GLY A 11 11.31 -8.81 -31.81
N PHE A 12 10.48 -8.62 -30.78
CA PHE A 12 10.92 -8.10 -29.50
C PHE A 12 11.77 -9.15 -28.76
N VAL A 13 13.08 -8.97 -28.78
CA VAL A 13 14.01 -9.72 -27.94
C VAL A 13 13.89 -9.15 -26.54
N GLU A 14 13.22 -9.89 -25.66
CA GLU A 14 13.14 -9.57 -24.24
C GLU A 14 14.56 -9.47 -23.68
N SER A 15 15.04 -8.25 -23.44
CA SER A 15 16.35 -8.03 -22.81
C SER A 15 16.35 -8.77 -21.49
N LYS A 16 17.18 -9.81 -21.38
CA LYS A 16 17.31 -10.62 -20.17
C LYS A 16 17.45 -9.68 -18.97
N LYS A 17 16.53 -9.83 -18.00
CA LYS A 17 16.64 -9.28 -16.65
C LYS A 17 17.97 -9.73 -16.04
N GLY A 18 19.03 -8.95 -16.23
CA GLY A 18 20.37 -9.32 -15.76
C GLY A 18 21.42 -8.25 -16.01
N ASP A 19 21.38 -7.56 -17.15
CA ASP A 19 22.50 -6.71 -17.59
C ASP A 19 22.12 -5.24 -17.80
N ARG A 20 21.07 -4.74 -17.14
CA ARG A 20 20.79 -3.31 -17.14
C ARG A 20 21.53 -2.70 -15.96
N GLU A 21 22.63 -1.98 -16.25
CA GLU A 21 23.25 -1.11 -15.25
C GLU A 21 22.14 -0.26 -14.60
N PRO A 22 22.10 -0.16 -13.26
CA PRO A 22 21.09 0.66 -12.60
C PRO A 22 21.19 2.07 -13.17
N GLU A 23 20.09 2.57 -13.72
CA GLU A 23 20.04 3.95 -14.21
C GLU A 23 20.55 4.87 -13.10
N PRO A 24 21.49 5.79 -13.39
CA PRO A 24 22.01 6.70 -12.39
C PRO A 24 20.85 7.43 -11.70
N PRO A 25 20.95 7.72 -10.39
CA PRO A 25 19.86 8.29 -9.61
C PRO A 25 19.25 9.50 -10.31
N CYS A 26 18.03 9.37 -10.81
CA CYS A 26 17.38 10.41 -11.59
C CYS A 26 16.04 10.80 -10.97
N GLY A 27 16.01 11.06 -9.65
CA GLY A 27 14.84 11.58 -8.92
C GLY A 27 14.30 12.94 -9.43
N ARG A 28 14.78 13.42 -10.58
CA ARG A 28 14.41 14.67 -11.23
C ARG A 28 14.12 14.53 -12.73
N CYS A 29 14.08 13.31 -13.29
CA CYS A 29 13.63 13.15 -14.68
C CYS A 29 12.14 13.51 -14.81
N GLU A 30 11.64 13.74 -16.03
CA GLU A 30 10.25 14.11 -16.29
C GLU A 30 9.25 13.14 -15.63
N TRP A 31 9.55 11.84 -15.63
CA TRP A 31 8.67 10.83 -15.07
C TRP A 31 8.66 10.83 -13.55
N CYS A 32 9.82 11.03 -12.93
CA CYS A 32 9.92 11.24 -11.48
C CYS A 32 9.13 12.49 -11.08
N GLN A 33 9.22 13.58 -11.84
CA GLN A 33 8.47 14.82 -11.57
C GLN A 33 6.96 14.60 -11.68
N VAL A 34 6.49 13.85 -12.68
CA VAL A 34 5.06 13.51 -12.84
C VAL A 34 4.57 12.60 -11.70
N ALA A 35 5.39 11.62 -11.30
CA ALA A 35 5.08 10.66 -10.25
C ALA A 35 5.13 11.28 -8.84
N GLN A 36 5.93 12.33 -8.65
CA GLN A 36 6.27 12.90 -7.35
C GLN A 36 5.05 13.20 -6.46
N PRO A 37 3.98 13.89 -6.92
CA PRO A 37 2.85 14.21 -6.04
C PRO A 37 2.12 12.97 -5.52
N ALA A 38 1.99 11.95 -6.35
CA ALA A 38 1.35 10.69 -5.98
C ALA A 38 2.25 9.88 -5.03
N PHE A 39 3.57 9.93 -5.22
CA PHE A 39 4.53 9.33 -4.32
C PHE A 39 4.55 10.03 -2.95
N ASP A 40 4.51 11.36 -2.90
CA ASP A 40 4.46 12.12 -1.65
C ASP A 40 3.20 11.79 -0.84
N ASN A 41 2.04 11.74 -1.51
CA ASN A 41 0.80 11.30 -0.88
C ASN A 41 0.88 9.85 -0.35
N LEU A 42 1.60 8.98 -1.07
CA LEU A 42 1.82 7.60 -0.63
C LEU A 42 2.65 7.53 0.65
N LEU A 43 3.70 8.35 0.75
CA LEU A 43 4.50 8.47 1.96
C LEU A 43 3.69 9.04 3.13
N ASP A 44 2.81 10.01 2.89
CA ASP A 44 1.92 10.58 3.91
C ASP A 44 0.95 9.53 4.47
N ILE A 45 0.40 8.68 3.59
CA ILE A 45 -0.43 7.55 3.99
C ILE A 45 0.39 6.56 4.84
N ALA A 46 1.62 6.24 4.43
CA ALA A 46 2.50 5.35 5.18
C ALA A 46 2.79 5.90 6.60
N ASP A 47 3.12 7.19 6.71
CA ASP A 47 3.33 7.87 7.99
C ASP A 47 2.08 7.87 8.86
N GLY A 48 0.90 8.06 8.27
CA GLY A 48 -0.39 7.98 8.95
C GLY A 48 -0.68 6.59 9.50
N LEU A 49 -0.52 5.55 8.68
CA LEU A 49 -0.71 4.16 9.08
C LEU A 49 0.28 3.74 10.17
N TRP A 50 1.55 4.13 10.03
CA TRP A 50 2.55 3.86 11.06
C TRP A 50 2.18 4.47 12.41
N ARG A 51 1.79 5.75 12.44
CA ARG A 51 1.34 6.41 13.68
C ARG A 51 0.14 5.71 14.31
N ARG A 52 -0.84 5.28 13.50
CA ARG A 52 -2.00 4.53 13.99
C ARG A 52 -1.58 3.18 14.58
N PHE A 53 -0.70 2.45 13.90
CA PHE A 53 -0.17 1.16 14.35
C PHE A 53 0.58 1.25 15.69
N GLN A 54 1.34 2.33 15.91
CA GLN A 54 2.06 2.59 17.16
C GLN A 54 1.14 2.90 18.35
N SER A 55 -0.15 3.15 18.10
CA SER A 55 -1.14 3.46 19.15
C SER A 55 -2.25 2.40 19.19
N PRO A 56 -1.94 1.11 19.44
CA PRO A 56 -2.93 0.02 19.34
C PRO A 56 -4.03 0.10 20.41
N GLY A 57 -3.85 0.88 21.48
CA GLY A 57 -4.91 1.16 22.45
C GLY A 57 -6.00 2.10 21.90
N GLN A 58 -5.64 3.01 20.99
CA GLN A 58 -6.59 3.92 20.32
C GLN A 58 -7.11 3.31 19.01
N ASN A 59 -6.20 2.72 18.23
CA ASN A 59 -6.49 2.08 16.96
C ASN A 59 -6.45 0.56 17.11
N SER A 60 -7.50 0.01 17.74
CA SER A 60 -7.53 -1.39 18.19
C SER A 60 -7.79 -2.42 17.09
N PHE A 61 -8.24 -1.99 15.91
CA PHE A 61 -8.66 -2.88 14.83
C PHE A 61 -7.83 -2.65 13.56
N THR A 62 -7.66 -3.71 12.77
CA THR A 62 -7.05 -3.61 11.45
C THR A 62 -7.80 -4.48 10.47
N ALA A 63 -8.26 -3.91 9.37
CA ALA A 63 -8.79 -4.66 8.25
C ALA A 63 -7.72 -4.90 7.18
N ASN A 64 -7.71 -6.10 6.63
CA ASN A 64 -6.96 -6.46 5.43
C ASN A 64 -7.97 -7.02 4.41
N GLY A 65 -8.38 -6.18 3.47
CA GLY A 65 -9.47 -6.46 2.55
C GLY A 65 -10.77 -6.75 3.29
N ARG A 66 -11.23 -8.01 3.27
CA ARG A 66 -12.45 -8.46 3.95
C ARG A 66 -12.21 -9.13 5.30
N ASN A 67 -10.97 -9.21 5.77
CA ASN A 67 -10.64 -9.85 7.05
C ASN A 67 -10.38 -8.78 8.11
N LEU A 68 -11.08 -8.87 9.24
CA LEU A 68 -10.90 -8.00 10.39
C LEU A 68 -10.04 -8.67 11.46
N HIS A 69 -9.08 -7.93 11.98
CA HIS A 69 -8.14 -8.34 13.03
C HIS A 69 -8.14 -7.32 14.17
N ARG A 70 -7.64 -7.73 15.35
CA ARG A 70 -7.10 -6.75 16.31
C ARG A 70 -5.74 -6.27 15.78
N THR A 71 -5.39 -5.01 16.00
CA THR A 71 -4.11 -4.43 15.55
C THR A 71 -2.91 -5.18 16.15
N VAL A 72 -3.04 -5.68 17.37
CA VAL A 72 -2.01 -6.50 18.04
C VAL A 72 -1.90 -7.94 17.54
N CYS A 73 -2.71 -8.35 16.55
CA CYS A 73 -2.68 -9.70 15.98
C CYS A 73 -1.31 -10.02 15.37
N THR A 74 -0.78 -11.21 15.64
CA THR A 74 0.51 -11.65 15.10
C THR A 74 0.60 -11.59 13.57
N TYR A 75 -0.50 -11.83 12.87
CA TYR A 75 -0.55 -11.68 11.41
C TYR A 75 -0.34 -10.23 10.98
N ILE A 76 -1.01 -9.28 11.64
CA ILE A 76 -0.86 -7.84 11.37
C ILE A 76 0.55 -7.38 11.72
N ARG A 77 1.09 -7.82 12.87
CA ARG A 77 2.48 -7.50 13.28
C ARG A 77 3.54 -7.99 12.29
N ARG A 78 3.28 -9.10 11.57
CA ARG A 78 4.18 -9.61 10.53
C ARG A 78 4.02 -8.89 9.19
N ALA A 79 2.83 -8.33 8.93
CA ALA A 79 2.54 -7.57 7.73
C ALA A 79 3.03 -6.11 7.82
N MET A 80 3.11 -5.57 9.04
CA MET A 80 3.69 -4.25 9.30
C MET A 80 5.21 -4.30 9.27
N PRO A 81 5.87 -3.23 8.81
CA PRO A 81 7.31 -3.09 8.96
C PRO A 81 7.71 -3.05 10.46
N THR A 82 8.94 -3.44 10.76
CA THR A 82 9.48 -3.37 12.13
C THR A 82 9.85 -1.94 12.52
N GLU A 83 10.29 -1.16 11.53
CA GLU A 83 10.68 0.24 11.65
C GLU A 83 10.14 1.00 10.44
N HIS A 84 9.79 2.26 10.64
CA HIS A 84 9.33 3.13 9.57
C HIS A 84 10.07 4.46 9.68
N ALA A 85 10.74 4.81 8.60
CA ALA A 85 11.39 6.10 8.43
C ALA A 85 11.08 6.60 7.03
N ARG A 86 10.60 7.85 6.95
CA ARG A 86 10.36 8.49 5.67
C ARG A 86 11.71 8.65 4.94
N PRO A 87 11.82 8.28 3.66
CA PRO A 87 13.05 8.49 2.92
C PRO A 87 13.27 9.99 2.70
N GLU A 88 14.52 10.45 2.83
CA GLU A 88 14.92 11.84 2.67
C GLU A 88 16.16 11.95 1.76
N GLY A 89 16.35 13.12 1.14
CA GLY A 89 17.53 13.42 0.33
C GLY A 89 17.78 12.38 -0.78
N PRO A 90 19.01 11.85 -0.93
CA PRO A 90 19.30 10.83 -1.94
C PRO A 90 18.44 9.57 -1.80
N ALA A 91 18.07 9.17 -0.58
CA ALA A 91 17.21 8.00 -0.38
C ALA A 91 15.79 8.22 -0.90
N TYR A 92 15.29 9.47 -0.82
CA TYR A 92 14.03 9.86 -1.43
C TYR A 92 14.11 9.75 -2.96
N ASP A 93 15.14 10.31 -3.57
CA ASP A 93 15.32 10.30 -5.03
C ASP A 93 15.38 8.87 -5.59
N LEU A 94 16.09 7.95 -4.90
CA LEU A 94 16.13 6.54 -5.28
C LEU A 94 14.77 5.85 -5.10
N ALA A 95 14.04 6.12 -4.01
CA ALA A 95 12.74 5.51 -3.76
C ALA A 95 11.68 6.01 -4.76
N LEU A 96 11.70 7.31 -5.09
CA LEU A 96 10.87 7.92 -6.11
C LEU A 96 11.20 7.34 -7.49
N GLN A 97 12.48 7.26 -7.87
CA GLN A 97 12.88 6.66 -9.14
C GLN A 97 12.42 5.21 -9.24
N LYS A 98 12.62 4.41 -8.19
CA LYS A 98 12.17 3.01 -8.17
C LYS A 98 10.65 2.93 -8.38
N TRP A 99 9.88 3.70 -7.61
CA TRP A 99 8.43 3.71 -7.72
C TRP A 99 7.94 4.21 -9.08
N ALA A 100 8.56 5.27 -9.60
CA ALA A 100 8.23 5.88 -10.88
C ALA A 100 8.58 4.97 -12.06
N HIS A 101 9.79 4.42 -12.08
CA HIS A 101 10.32 3.71 -13.24
C HIS A 101 9.90 2.25 -13.31
N GLU A 102 9.59 1.61 -12.17
CA GLU A 102 9.08 0.24 -12.18
C GLU A 102 7.65 0.18 -12.73
N HIS A 103 6.85 1.26 -12.62
CA HIS A 103 5.41 1.21 -12.89
C HIS A 103 4.81 2.53 -13.39
N HIS A 104 4.50 2.65 -14.69
CA HIS A 104 3.93 3.88 -15.29
C HIS A 104 2.47 4.21 -14.91
N ASP A 105 1.82 3.39 -14.08
CA ASP A 105 0.43 3.57 -13.63
C ASP A 105 0.38 3.91 -12.13
N TYR A 106 0.73 5.18 -11.87
CA TYR A 106 0.82 5.79 -10.53
C TYR A 106 -0.54 5.97 -9.85
N ASN A 107 -1.64 5.96 -10.63
CA ASN A 107 -3.00 6.21 -10.14
C ASN A 107 -3.78 4.92 -9.85
N SER A 108 -3.24 3.75 -10.21
CA SER A 108 -3.91 2.48 -9.91
C SER A 108 -4.03 2.22 -8.41
N ALA A 109 -5.14 1.58 -8.01
CA ALA A 109 -5.33 1.07 -6.65
C ALA A 109 -4.22 0.09 -6.20
N CYS A 110 -3.48 -0.49 -7.15
CA CYS A 110 -2.34 -1.36 -6.90
C CYS A 110 -1.02 -0.61 -6.67
N ALA A 111 -0.93 0.68 -7.01
CA ALA A 111 0.32 1.45 -6.90
C ALA A 111 0.83 1.51 -5.45
N ALA A 112 -0.07 1.60 -4.47
CA ALA A 112 0.30 1.59 -3.06
C ALA A 112 0.88 0.26 -2.60
N ARG A 113 0.28 -0.85 -3.02
CA ARG A 113 0.78 -2.21 -2.72
C ARG A 113 2.19 -2.43 -3.23
N ARG A 114 2.53 -1.88 -4.41
CA ARG A 114 3.84 -2.04 -5.03
C ARG A 114 4.95 -1.37 -4.22
N TYR A 115 4.62 -0.29 -3.50
CA TYR A 115 5.55 0.31 -2.55
C TYR A 115 5.66 -0.54 -1.28
N SER A 116 4.53 -0.90 -0.68
CA SER A 116 4.52 -1.85 0.44
C SER A 116 3.14 -2.45 0.70
N ASP A 117 3.10 -3.75 1.03
CA ASP A 117 1.86 -4.47 1.34
C ASP A 117 1.14 -3.91 2.58
N HIS A 118 1.85 -3.28 3.52
CA HIS A 118 1.24 -2.70 4.71
C HIS A 118 0.33 -1.51 4.40
N LEU A 119 0.47 -0.88 3.22
CA LEU A 119 -0.42 0.20 2.77
C LEU A 119 -1.80 -0.29 2.35
N LEU A 120 -2.02 -1.61 2.30
CA LEU A 120 -3.33 -2.21 2.11
C LEU A 120 -4.10 -2.43 3.42
N LEU A 121 -3.47 -2.12 4.55
CA LEU A 121 -4.07 -2.26 5.86
C LEU A 121 -4.87 -1.01 6.21
N ASP A 122 -6.07 -1.23 6.74
CA ASP A 122 -6.91 -0.16 7.27
C ASP A 122 -6.93 -0.28 8.79
N ILE A 123 -6.12 0.56 9.45
CA ILE A 123 -5.95 0.56 10.90
C ILE A 123 -6.94 1.54 11.49
N MET A 124 -7.85 1.04 12.33
CA MET A 124 -9.07 1.73 12.72
C MET A 124 -9.21 1.81 14.24
N THR A 125 -9.85 2.90 14.66
CA THR A 125 -10.45 3.06 15.98
C THR A 125 -11.70 2.18 16.15
N SER A 126 -12.22 2.12 17.36
CA SER A 126 -13.48 1.42 17.65
C SER A 126 -14.70 2.02 16.93
N ALA A 127 -14.72 3.33 16.69
CA ALA A 127 -15.82 3.97 15.96
C ALA A 127 -15.72 3.67 14.45
N GLU A 128 -14.53 3.83 13.87
CA GLU A 128 -14.30 3.54 12.45
C GLU A 128 -14.59 2.06 12.10
N VAL A 129 -14.29 1.11 13.00
CA VAL A 129 -14.60 -0.31 12.73
C VAL A 129 -16.11 -0.58 12.70
N GLN A 130 -16.92 0.17 13.44
CA GLN A 130 -18.39 0.04 13.39
C GLN A 130 -18.91 0.52 12.03
N GLU A 131 -18.43 1.66 11.54
CA GLU A 131 -18.76 2.18 10.21
C GLU A 131 -18.28 1.24 9.09
N TRP A 132 -17.06 0.72 9.23
CA TRP A 132 -16.47 -0.26 8.32
C TRP A 132 -17.29 -1.55 8.26
N ALA A 133 -17.78 -2.03 9.40
CA ALA A 133 -18.61 -3.23 9.49
C ALA A 133 -20.00 -2.99 8.91
N ALA A 134 -20.61 -1.84 9.21
CA ALA A 134 -21.94 -1.46 8.72
C ALA A 134 -21.96 -1.31 7.19
N SER A 135 -20.90 -0.75 6.60
CA SER A 135 -20.74 -0.63 5.13
C SER A 135 -20.49 -1.96 4.42
N ARG A 136 -20.23 -3.06 5.16
CA ARG A 136 -19.94 -4.40 4.62
C ARG A 136 -20.99 -5.40 5.07
N VAL A 137 -22.26 -5.03 4.90
CA VAL A 137 -23.40 -5.91 5.10
C VAL A 137 -24.05 -6.18 3.75
N ARG A 138 -24.31 -7.46 3.44
CA ARG A 138 -25.02 -7.86 2.22
C ARG A 138 -26.49 -7.41 2.29
N PRO A 139 -27.21 -7.30 1.16
CA PRO A 139 -28.63 -6.92 1.16
C PRO A 139 -29.55 -7.76 2.08
N ARG A 140 -29.15 -9.00 2.41
CA ARG A 140 -29.87 -9.89 3.32
C ARG A 140 -29.43 -9.79 4.80
N GLY A 141 -28.66 -8.78 5.18
CA GLY A 141 -28.20 -8.55 6.55
C GLY A 141 -26.98 -9.38 6.99
N ALA A 142 -26.49 -10.30 6.15
CA ALA A 142 -25.31 -11.10 6.46
C ALA A 142 -24.01 -10.27 6.29
N PRO A 143 -23.03 -10.38 7.20
CA PRO A 143 -21.72 -9.76 7.02
C PRO A 143 -21.05 -10.17 5.69
N ASP A 144 -20.47 -9.21 4.96
CA ASP A 144 -19.58 -9.45 3.81
C ASP A 144 -18.09 -9.36 4.19
N TYR A 145 -17.80 -9.63 5.45
CA TYR A 145 -16.45 -9.69 6.00
C TYR A 145 -16.29 -10.90 6.92
N ARG A 146 -15.04 -11.21 7.28
CA ARG A 146 -14.69 -12.32 8.17
C ARG A 146 -13.89 -11.79 9.34
N LEU A 147 -14.18 -12.31 10.53
CA LEU A 147 -13.37 -12.06 11.71
C LEU A 147 -12.19 -13.03 11.75
N CYS A 148 -11.01 -12.55 12.10
CA CYS A 148 -9.84 -13.40 12.27
C CYS A 148 -10.08 -14.44 13.37
N LYS A 149 -9.93 -15.73 13.04
CA LYS A 149 -10.14 -16.84 13.97
C LYS A 149 -9.10 -16.92 15.10
N VAL A 150 -7.92 -16.32 14.88
CA VAL A 150 -6.80 -16.33 15.82
C VAL A 150 -6.98 -15.26 16.90
N CYS A 151 -7.13 -13.99 16.52
CA CYS A 151 -7.26 -12.91 17.49
C CYS A 151 -8.70 -12.59 17.91
N ARG A 152 -9.70 -13.22 17.25
CA ARG A 152 -11.14 -13.14 17.54
C ARG A 152 -11.56 -11.72 17.94
N PRO A 153 -11.47 -10.75 17.02
CA PRO A 153 -11.84 -9.37 17.34
C PRO A 153 -13.32 -9.33 17.71
N GLU A 154 -13.62 -8.71 18.85
CA GLU A 154 -14.98 -8.42 19.28
C GLU A 154 -15.35 -7.06 18.70
N LEU A 155 -16.46 -7.01 17.95
CA LEU A 155 -16.95 -5.74 17.43
C LEU A 155 -17.49 -4.91 18.60
N PRO A 156 -17.13 -3.62 18.69
CA PRO A 156 -17.71 -2.74 19.68
C PRO A 156 -19.22 -2.67 19.48
N THR A 157 -20.00 -2.91 20.53
CA THR A 157 -21.45 -2.64 20.52
C THR A 157 -21.68 -1.14 20.43
N ALA A 158 -22.63 -0.74 19.58
CA ALA A 158 -23.11 0.64 19.48
C ALA A 158 -23.84 1.06 20.76
#